data_AF-A0A0M9VP08-F1
#
_entry.id   AF-A0A0M9VP08-F1
#
_cell.length_a   1.000
_cell.length_b   1.000
_cell.length_c   1.000
_cell.angle_alpha   90.00
_cell.angle_beta   90.00
_cell.angle_gamma   90.00
#
_symmetry.space_group_name_H-M   'P 1'
#
loop_
_entity.id
_entity.type
_entity.pdbx_description
1 polymer ?
#
loop_
_entity_poly.entity_id
_entity_poly.type
_entity_poly.pdbx_seq_one_letter_code
_entity_poly.pdbx_strand_id
1 'polypeptide(L)'
;MIPASLQSQYTPLARPPSAARPAHVLLACTGSVASIKVPLMVQALLKYAHVHVHVVATKASLHFFDKDSLSPAPYTTSDLAALNRAAGTPEEAALHAQVPRVCVWTDEEEWSSWTQVGDPVLHIELRRWADLVLIAPCSADTLAKICHGLCDNVLTSFLRALSPSTPTWLFPAMNTLMYLHPFTAPQLEQVQTQLGYQVYGPISKRLACGDLVGTGAMCEWKDIVAMVVDHFGLQL
;
A
#
# COMPACT_ATOMS: atom_id res chain seq x y z
N MET A 1 12.34 -21.02 -6.22
CA MET A 1 11.51 -20.44 -7.29
C MET A 1 10.05 -20.45 -6.86
N ILE A 2 9.31 -19.37 -7.12
CA ILE A 2 7.88 -19.28 -6.80
C ILE A 2 7.09 -20.09 -7.84
N PRO A 3 6.21 -21.02 -7.43
CA PRO A 3 5.36 -21.76 -8.35
C PRO A 3 4.59 -20.85 -9.32
N ALA A 4 4.41 -21.26 -10.58
CA ALA A 4 3.71 -20.46 -11.59
C ALA A 4 2.28 -20.07 -11.16
N SER A 5 1.59 -20.95 -10.42
CA SER A 5 0.26 -20.67 -9.85
C SER A 5 0.24 -19.54 -8.81
N LEU A 6 1.40 -19.15 -8.29
CA LEU A 6 1.56 -18.08 -7.30
C LEU A 6 2.18 -16.81 -7.91
N GLN A 7 2.47 -16.80 -9.21
CA GLN A 7 2.91 -15.61 -9.93
C GLN A 7 1.70 -14.72 -10.29
N SER A 8 1.96 -13.44 -10.53
CA SER A 8 0.92 -12.53 -11.01
C SER A 8 0.41 -13.00 -12.37
N GLN A 9 -0.91 -13.00 -12.54
CA GLN A 9 -1.57 -13.33 -13.82
C GLN A 9 -1.69 -12.11 -14.72
N TYR A 10 -1.44 -10.91 -14.18
CA TYR A 10 -1.47 -9.68 -14.95
C TYR A 10 -0.34 -9.64 -15.96
N THR A 11 -0.65 -9.08 -17.14
CA THR A 11 0.37 -8.80 -18.14
C THR A 11 1.39 -7.78 -17.60
N PRO A 12 2.67 -7.89 -17.99
CA PRO A 12 3.69 -6.92 -17.61
C PRO A 12 3.29 -5.50 -18.00
N LEU A 13 3.52 -4.54 -17.10
CA LEU A 13 3.20 -3.13 -17.33
C LEU A 13 4.06 -2.54 -18.45
N ALA A 14 3.41 -1.78 -19.33
CA ALA A 14 4.10 -0.83 -20.21
C ALA A 14 4.53 0.42 -19.40
N ARG A 15 5.47 1.20 -19.96
CA ARG A 15 5.94 2.47 -19.39
C ARG A 15 5.77 3.58 -20.43
N PRO A 16 4.70 4.40 -20.38
CA PRO A 16 3.66 4.48 -19.34
C PRO A 16 2.63 3.33 -19.38
N PRO A 17 1.87 3.12 -18.29
CA PRO A 17 0.72 2.21 -18.25
C PRO A 17 -0.37 2.64 -19.23
N SER A 18 -1.24 1.69 -19.62
CA SER A 18 -2.32 1.93 -20.59
C SER A 18 -3.70 1.73 -19.94
N ALA A 19 -4.77 2.13 -20.63
CA ALA A 19 -6.12 1.87 -20.17
C ALA A 19 -6.43 0.37 -20.03
N ALA A 20 -5.85 -0.48 -20.88
CA ALA A 20 -6.06 -1.92 -20.84
C ALA A 20 -5.32 -2.60 -19.69
N ARG A 21 -4.24 -1.98 -19.20
CA ARG A 21 -3.41 -2.47 -18.10
C ARG A 21 -2.90 -1.26 -17.30
N PRO A 22 -3.73 -0.74 -16.37
CA PRO A 22 -3.35 0.38 -15.52
C PRO A 22 -2.36 -0.08 -14.45
N ALA A 23 -1.59 0.85 -13.88
CA ALA A 23 -0.72 0.55 -12.75
C ALA A 23 -1.53 0.38 -11.47
N HIS A 24 -1.28 -0.71 -10.74
CA HIS A 24 -1.93 -1.02 -9.47
C HIS A 24 -1.03 -0.65 -8.29
N VAL A 25 -1.34 0.48 -7.66
CA VAL A 25 -0.60 0.97 -6.50
C VAL A 25 -1.37 0.64 -5.23
N LEU A 26 -0.79 -0.19 -4.37
CA LEU A 26 -1.33 -0.44 -3.04
C LEU A 26 -0.66 0.51 -2.05
N LEU A 27 -1.46 1.39 -1.44
CA LEU A 27 -1.03 2.33 -0.42
C LEU A 27 -1.48 1.85 0.97
N ALA A 28 -0.58 1.24 1.71
CA ALA A 28 -0.78 0.90 3.10
C ALA A 28 -0.54 2.11 4.00
N CYS A 29 -1.49 2.42 4.89
CA CYS A 29 -1.36 3.46 5.89
C CYS A 29 -1.53 2.91 7.31
N THR A 30 -0.67 3.36 8.22
CA THR A 30 -0.56 2.83 9.58
C THR A 30 -0.77 3.94 10.63
N GLY A 31 -0.75 3.58 11.92
CA GLY A 31 -1.00 4.49 13.03
C GLY A 31 0.12 5.52 13.24
N SER A 32 0.15 6.57 12.43
CA SER A 32 1.05 7.72 12.55
C SER A 32 0.32 8.99 12.11
N VAL A 33 0.65 10.14 12.71
CA VAL A 33 0.04 11.44 12.37
C VAL A 33 0.20 11.79 10.89
N ALA A 34 1.25 11.28 10.24
CA ALA A 34 1.47 11.44 8.81
C ALA A 34 0.35 10.86 7.93
N SER A 35 -0.52 9.98 8.46
CA SER A 35 -1.68 9.44 7.76
C SER A 35 -2.69 10.51 7.32
N ILE A 36 -2.66 11.71 7.92
CA ILE A 36 -3.42 12.88 7.42
C ILE A 36 -3.07 13.26 5.96
N LYS A 37 -1.91 12.80 5.45
CA LYS A 37 -1.45 13.06 4.08
C LYS A 37 -1.89 11.99 3.09
N VAL A 38 -2.45 10.87 3.54
CA VAL A 38 -2.91 9.77 2.67
C VAL A 38 -3.92 10.25 1.63
N PRO A 39 -4.99 11.00 1.99
CA PRO A 39 -5.92 11.54 0.99
C PRO A 39 -5.24 12.39 -0.10
N LEU A 40 -4.21 13.17 0.28
CA LEU A 40 -3.49 14.02 -0.67
C LEU A 40 -2.67 13.20 -1.68
N MET A 41 -2.03 12.12 -1.23
CA MET A 41 -1.29 11.22 -2.12
C MET A 41 -2.22 10.50 -3.09
N VAL A 42 -3.33 9.97 -2.57
CA VAL A 42 -4.36 9.30 -3.39
C VAL A 42 -4.89 10.26 -4.45
N GLN A 43 -5.34 11.45 -4.06
CA GLN A 43 -5.84 12.46 -5.01
C GLN A 43 -4.80 12.86 -6.05
N ALA A 44 -3.52 12.96 -5.68
CA ALA A 44 -2.45 13.28 -6.61
C ALA A 44 -2.18 12.15 -7.61
N LEU A 45 -2.16 10.89 -7.15
CA LEU A 45 -1.99 9.72 -8.01
C LEU A 45 -3.17 9.53 -8.97
N LEU A 46 -4.39 9.82 -8.52
CA LEU A 46 -5.59 9.70 -9.36
C LEU A 46 -5.67 10.72 -10.50
N LYS A 47 -4.84 11.77 -10.50
CA LYS A 47 -4.72 12.70 -11.64
C LYS A 47 -4.19 12.02 -12.90
N TYR A 48 -3.41 10.96 -12.75
CA TYR A 48 -2.85 10.20 -13.88
C TYR A 48 -3.88 9.18 -14.36
N ALA A 49 -4.24 9.17 -15.64
CA ALA A 49 -5.39 8.41 -16.14
C ALA A 49 -5.35 6.90 -15.87
N HIS A 50 -4.16 6.30 -15.90
CA HIS A 50 -3.97 4.84 -15.87
C HIS A 50 -3.35 4.35 -14.55
N VAL A 51 -3.77 4.96 -13.44
CA VAL A 51 -3.39 4.57 -12.07
C VAL A 51 -4.63 4.20 -11.28
N HIS A 52 -4.62 3.01 -10.69
CA HIS A 52 -5.60 2.57 -9.72
C HIS A 52 -4.91 2.45 -8.35
N VAL A 53 -5.60 2.85 -7.29
CA VAL A 53 -5.03 2.93 -5.94
C VAL A 53 -5.92 2.16 -4.96
N HIS A 54 -5.40 1.10 -4.35
CA HIS A 54 -6.05 0.48 -3.20
C HIS A 54 -5.37 0.95 -1.93
N VAL A 55 -6.13 1.52 -1.01
CA VAL A 55 -5.64 1.94 0.30
C VAL A 55 -5.93 0.82 1.28
N VAL A 56 -4.94 0.38 2.05
CA VAL A 56 -5.14 -0.55 3.17
C VAL A 56 -4.86 0.19 4.46
N ALA A 57 -5.91 0.45 5.23
CA ALA A 57 -5.86 1.29 6.41
C ALA A 57 -5.94 0.45 7.69
N THR A 58 -4.93 0.54 8.55
CA THR A 58 -5.04 -0.07 9.89
C THR A 58 -6.03 0.72 10.73
N LYS A 59 -6.68 0.07 11.70
CA LYS A 59 -7.59 0.73 12.65
C LYS A 59 -7.04 2.03 13.25
N ALA A 60 -5.75 2.03 13.61
CA ALA A 60 -5.09 3.20 14.18
C ALA A 60 -4.90 4.35 13.17
N SER A 61 -4.76 4.05 11.87
CA SER A 61 -4.59 5.07 10.83
C SER A 61 -5.85 5.90 10.59
N LEU A 62 -7.03 5.30 10.80
CA LEU A 62 -8.34 5.91 10.61
C LEU A 62 -8.66 7.01 11.64
N HIS A 63 -7.84 7.17 12.68
CA HIS A 63 -7.94 8.35 13.56
C HIS A 63 -7.50 9.65 12.89
N PHE A 64 -6.78 9.58 11.76
CA PHE A 64 -6.14 10.74 11.14
C PHE A 64 -6.79 11.19 9.82
N PHE A 65 -7.69 10.38 9.26
CA PHE A 65 -8.45 10.72 8.06
C PHE A 65 -9.73 9.89 8.00
N ASP A 66 -10.73 10.40 7.29
CA ASP A 66 -11.99 9.70 7.07
C ASP A 66 -11.90 8.80 5.82
N LYS A 67 -12.16 7.50 5.98
CA LYS A 67 -12.11 6.54 4.85
C LYS A 67 -13.18 6.82 3.81
N ASP A 68 -14.35 7.31 4.24
CA ASP A 68 -15.49 7.52 3.35
C ASP A 68 -15.25 8.70 2.39
N SER A 69 -14.33 9.61 2.75
CA SER A 69 -13.88 10.69 1.86
C SER A 69 -13.08 10.22 0.65
N LEU A 70 -12.59 8.97 0.65
CA LEU A 70 -11.75 8.39 -0.40
C LEU A 70 -12.43 7.28 -1.20
N SER A 71 -13.54 6.72 -0.71
CA SER A 71 -14.24 5.60 -1.34
C SER A 71 -15.52 6.11 -2.05
N PRO A 72 -15.45 6.46 -3.35
CA PRO A 72 -16.56 7.10 -4.06
C PRO A 72 -17.71 6.14 -4.40
N ALA A 73 -17.48 4.83 -4.37
CA ALA A 73 -18.44 3.81 -4.77
C ALA A 73 -18.22 2.50 -3.99
N PRO A 74 -19.28 1.70 -3.78
CA PRO A 74 -19.14 0.39 -3.17
C PRO A 74 -18.28 -0.52 -4.05
N TYR A 75 -17.34 -1.21 -3.42
CA TYR A 75 -16.44 -2.17 -4.05
C TYR A 75 -16.14 -3.29 -3.07
N THR A 76 -16.27 -4.53 -3.51
CA THR A 76 -16.19 -5.70 -2.63
C THR A 76 -14.99 -6.59 -2.96
N THR A 77 -14.64 -7.46 -2.04
CA THR A 77 -13.62 -8.50 -2.25
C THR A 77 -13.95 -9.36 -3.48
N SER A 78 -15.24 -9.61 -3.74
CA SER A 78 -15.70 -10.37 -4.91
C SER A 78 -15.43 -9.65 -6.23
N ASP A 79 -15.57 -8.32 -6.25
CA ASP A 79 -15.27 -7.50 -7.43
C ASP A 79 -13.77 -7.50 -7.73
N LEU A 80 -12.93 -7.41 -6.68
CA LEU A 80 -11.48 -7.54 -6.80
C LEU A 80 -11.07 -8.93 -7.29
N ALA A 81 -11.69 -9.98 -6.77
CA ALA A 81 -11.45 -11.34 -7.21
C ALA A 81 -11.88 -11.55 -8.68
N ALA A 82 -12.98 -10.93 -9.11
CA ALA A 82 -13.43 -10.98 -10.51
C ALA A 82 -12.42 -10.31 -11.44
N LEU A 83 -11.90 -9.14 -11.06
CA LEU A 83 -10.85 -8.44 -11.79
C LEU A 83 -9.57 -9.29 -11.90
N ASN A 84 -9.12 -9.87 -10.78
CA ASN A 84 -7.94 -10.75 -10.77
C ASN A 84 -8.11 -11.99 -11.65
N ARG A 85 -9.32 -12.57 -11.75
CA ARG A 85 -9.58 -13.71 -12.65
C ARG A 85 -9.57 -13.33 -14.13
N ALA A 86 -9.91 -12.10 -14.45
CA ALA A 86 -9.88 -11.58 -15.81
C ALA A 86 -8.49 -11.10 -16.24
N ALA A 87 -7.51 -11.06 -15.34
CA ALA A 87 -6.14 -10.62 -15.62
C ALA A 87 -5.53 -11.38 -16.81
N GLY A 88 -5.00 -10.64 -17.77
CA GLY A 88 -4.41 -11.17 -19.01
C GLY A 88 -5.43 -11.56 -20.09
N THR A 89 -6.73 -11.37 -19.84
CA THR A 89 -7.79 -11.60 -20.83
C THR A 89 -8.28 -10.29 -21.45
N PRO A 90 -8.97 -10.32 -22.60
CA PRO A 90 -9.58 -9.11 -23.17
C PRO A 90 -10.64 -8.45 -22.28
N GLU A 91 -11.19 -9.17 -21.30
CA GLU A 91 -12.21 -8.67 -20.38
C GLU A 91 -11.63 -7.75 -19.28
N GLU A 92 -10.31 -7.84 -19.02
CA GLU A 92 -9.60 -7.04 -18.01
C GLU A 92 -9.86 -5.53 -18.19
N ALA A 93 -9.68 -5.04 -19.42
CA ALA A 93 -9.84 -3.64 -19.77
C ALA A 93 -11.29 -3.15 -19.53
N ALA A 94 -12.28 -3.99 -19.82
CA ALA A 94 -13.69 -3.66 -19.63
C ALA A 94 -14.06 -3.60 -18.14
N LEU A 95 -13.51 -4.50 -17.32
CA LEU A 95 -13.71 -4.49 -15.87
C LEU A 95 -13.02 -3.28 -15.23
N HIS A 96 -11.79 -2.94 -15.63
CA HIS A 96 -11.10 -1.74 -15.15
C HIS A 96 -11.90 -0.45 -15.36
N ALA A 97 -12.64 -0.35 -16.46
CA ALA A 97 -13.49 0.80 -16.75
C ALA A 97 -14.75 0.89 -15.85
N GLN A 98 -15.17 -0.23 -15.25
CA GLN A 98 -16.38 -0.33 -14.43
C GLN A 98 -16.11 -0.20 -12.93
N VAL A 99 -14.91 -0.58 -12.47
CA VAL A 99 -14.54 -0.54 -11.06
C VAL A 99 -14.01 0.84 -10.66
N PRO A 100 -14.18 1.26 -9.39
CA PRO A 100 -13.60 2.52 -8.94
C PRO A 100 -12.08 2.46 -9.01
N ARG A 101 -11.47 3.59 -9.39
CA ARG A 101 -10.00 3.74 -9.42
C ARG A 101 -9.38 3.84 -8.03
N VAL A 102 -10.21 3.98 -6.99
CA VAL A 102 -9.79 4.01 -5.60
C VAL A 102 -10.74 3.21 -4.70
N CYS A 103 -10.19 2.44 -3.79
CA CYS A 103 -10.93 1.74 -2.74
C CYS A 103 -10.11 1.75 -1.45
N VAL A 104 -10.78 1.87 -0.30
CA VAL A 104 -10.16 1.77 1.03
C VAL A 104 -10.62 0.48 1.71
N TRP A 105 -9.65 -0.32 2.14
CA TRP A 105 -9.83 -1.59 2.83
C TRP A 105 -9.40 -1.48 4.29
N THR A 106 -10.17 -2.08 5.19
CA THR A 106 -9.87 -2.21 6.61
C THR A 106 -10.02 -3.68 7.04
N ASP A 107 -9.75 -3.97 8.31
CA ASP A 107 -9.92 -5.31 8.87
C ASP A 107 -11.39 -5.80 8.80
N GLU A 108 -12.36 -4.87 8.76
CA GLU A 108 -13.79 -5.20 8.67
C GLU A 108 -14.13 -5.83 7.32
N GLU A 109 -13.59 -5.29 6.22
CA GLU A 109 -13.89 -5.77 4.88
C GLU A 109 -13.30 -7.17 4.62
N GLU A 110 -12.20 -7.55 5.30
CA GLU A 110 -11.61 -8.89 5.21
C GLU A 110 -12.59 -9.99 5.59
N TRP A 111 -13.35 -9.78 6.67
CA TRP A 111 -14.29 -10.77 7.20
C TRP A 111 -15.73 -10.58 6.71
N SER A 112 -16.04 -9.43 6.11
CA SER A 112 -17.39 -9.14 5.60
C SER A 112 -17.84 -10.07 4.46
N SER A 113 -16.89 -10.58 3.67
CA SER A 113 -17.15 -11.30 2.42
C SER A 113 -16.87 -12.79 2.49
N TRP A 114 -16.30 -13.29 3.60
CA TRP A 114 -15.95 -14.70 3.75
C TRP A 114 -16.99 -15.44 4.60
N THR A 115 -17.69 -16.38 4.00
CA THR A 115 -18.73 -17.18 4.66
C THR A 115 -18.46 -18.68 4.58
N GLN A 116 -17.80 -19.11 3.52
CA GLN A 116 -17.52 -20.52 3.25
C GLN A 116 -16.17 -20.71 2.54
N VAL A 117 -15.67 -21.94 2.60
CA VAL A 117 -14.47 -22.34 1.86
C VAL A 117 -14.72 -22.16 0.36
N GLY A 118 -13.83 -21.42 -0.30
CA GLY A 118 -13.94 -21.08 -1.72
C GLY A 118 -14.23 -19.59 -1.97
N ASP A 119 -14.73 -18.88 -0.95
CA ASP A 119 -14.91 -17.43 -1.03
C ASP A 119 -13.54 -16.73 -1.15
N PRO A 120 -13.48 -15.59 -1.88
CA PRO A 120 -12.24 -14.85 -2.05
C PRO A 120 -11.74 -14.29 -0.71
N VAL A 121 -10.41 -14.30 -0.52
CA VAL A 121 -9.75 -13.81 0.69
C VAL A 121 -9.06 -12.49 0.39
N LEU A 122 -9.46 -11.42 1.07
CA LEU A 122 -9.07 -10.05 0.72
C LEU A 122 -7.56 -9.84 0.62
N HIS A 123 -6.79 -10.21 1.63
CA HIS A 123 -5.34 -10.03 1.61
C HIS A 123 -4.63 -10.84 0.49
N ILE A 124 -5.22 -11.96 0.06
CA ILE A 124 -4.71 -12.75 -1.07
C ILE A 124 -5.05 -12.08 -2.41
N GLU A 125 -6.26 -11.54 -2.54
CA GLU A 125 -6.66 -10.82 -3.76
C GLU A 125 -5.89 -9.51 -3.92
N LEU A 126 -5.62 -8.79 -2.82
CA LEU A 126 -4.75 -7.60 -2.83
C LEU A 126 -3.33 -7.95 -3.28
N ARG A 127 -2.77 -9.07 -2.80
CA ARG A 127 -1.45 -9.58 -3.21
C ARG A 127 -1.37 -9.81 -4.71
N ARG A 128 -2.40 -10.40 -5.31
CA ARG A 128 -2.44 -10.67 -6.76
C ARG A 128 -2.54 -9.40 -7.58
N TRP A 129 -3.22 -8.40 -7.03
CA TRP A 129 -3.52 -7.13 -7.71
C TRP A 129 -2.34 -6.16 -7.72
N ALA A 130 -1.57 -6.05 -6.63
CA ALA A 130 -0.58 -4.99 -6.45
C ALA A 130 0.67 -5.14 -7.34
N ASP A 131 0.97 -4.08 -8.11
CA ASP A 131 2.22 -3.93 -8.87
C ASP A 131 3.30 -3.22 -8.05
N LEU A 132 2.89 -2.30 -7.17
CA LEU A 132 3.75 -1.56 -6.26
C LEU A 132 3.06 -1.41 -4.90
N VAL A 133 3.80 -1.65 -3.83
CA VAL A 133 3.32 -1.47 -2.45
C VAL A 133 4.04 -0.29 -1.79
N LEU A 134 3.27 0.65 -1.26
CA LEU A 134 3.75 1.79 -0.49
C LEU A 134 3.26 1.65 0.95
N ILE A 135 4.16 1.59 1.92
CA ILE A 135 3.84 1.64 3.35
C ILE A 135 4.13 3.06 3.84
N ALA A 136 3.14 3.94 3.69
CA ALA A 136 3.29 5.39 3.84
C ALA A 136 2.06 6.01 4.54
N PRO A 137 2.16 6.31 5.85
CA PRO A 137 3.31 6.09 6.73
C PRO A 137 3.45 4.65 7.23
N CYS A 138 4.68 4.28 7.62
CA CYS A 138 4.99 3.11 8.44
C CYS A 138 5.26 3.52 9.90
N SER A 139 4.39 3.13 10.82
CA SER A 139 4.55 3.31 12.26
C SER A 139 5.56 2.31 12.83
N ALA A 140 6.13 2.62 14.00
CA ALA A 140 7.06 1.70 14.68
C ALA A 140 6.39 0.36 15.04
N ASP A 141 5.10 0.38 15.37
CA ASP A 141 4.32 -0.83 15.68
C ASP A 141 4.21 -1.74 14.46
N THR A 142 3.77 -1.22 13.32
CA THR A 142 3.68 -2.02 12.10
C THR A 142 5.05 -2.49 11.62
N LEU A 143 6.09 -1.65 11.73
CA LEU A 143 7.47 -2.06 11.46
C LEU A 143 7.87 -3.26 12.32
N ALA A 144 7.63 -3.19 13.64
CA ALA A 144 7.91 -4.29 14.55
C ALA A 144 7.13 -5.56 14.18
N LYS A 145 5.84 -5.43 13.84
CA LYS A 145 5.00 -6.57 13.40
C LYS A 145 5.56 -7.25 12.14
N ILE A 146 5.99 -6.46 11.15
CA ILE A 146 6.61 -6.97 9.92
C ILE A 146 7.89 -7.75 10.26
N CYS A 147 8.79 -7.18 11.07
CA CYS A 147 10.06 -7.81 11.44
C CYS A 147 9.89 -9.13 12.19
N HIS A 148 8.82 -9.28 12.97
CA HIS A 148 8.53 -10.49 13.73
C HIS A 148 7.57 -11.45 13.00
N GLY A 149 7.13 -11.11 11.79
CA GLY A 149 6.25 -11.95 10.97
C GLY A 149 4.83 -12.09 11.53
N LEU A 150 4.37 -11.12 12.32
CA LEU A 150 2.99 -11.07 12.81
C LEU A 150 2.03 -10.78 11.65
N CYS A 151 0.86 -11.42 11.65
CA CYS A 151 -0.18 -11.33 10.61
C CYS A 151 -1.57 -11.31 11.27
N ASP A 152 -1.81 -10.27 12.08
CA ASP A 152 -2.96 -10.10 12.96
C ASP A 152 -4.02 -9.13 12.43
N ASN A 153 -3.80 -8.54 11.26
CA ASN A 153 -4.69 -7.59 10.59
C ASN A 153 -4.53 -7.71 9.07
N VAL A 154 -5.44 -7.14 8.28
CA VAL A 154 -5.46 -7.31 6.82
C VAL A 154 -4.15 -6.85 6.17
N LEU A 155 -3.54 -5.77 6.69
CA LEU A 155 -2.28 -5.25 6.18
C LEU A 155 -1.12 -6.20 6.45
N THR A 156 -0.96 -6.66 7.69
CA THR A 156 0.16 -7.54 8.07
C THR A 156 0.02 -8.92 7.44
N SER A 157 -1.21 -9.43 7.30
CA SER A 157 -1.52 -10.65 6.53
C SER A 157 -1.18 -10.50 5.05
N PHE A 158 -1.55 -9.38 4.44
CA PHE A 158 -1.21 -9.05 3.05
C PHE A 158 0.31 -9.02 2.83
N LEU A 159 1.05 -8.28 3.67
CA LEU A 159 2.51 -8.18 3.57
C LEU A 159 3.19 -9.54 3.77
N ARG A 160 2.66 -10.37 4.69
CA ARG A 160 3.19 -11.71 4.94
C ARG A 160 3.01 -12.65 3.75
N ALA A 161 1.94 -12.46 2.98
CA ALA A 161 1.64 -13.24 1.78
C ALA A 161 2.30 -12.67 0.51
N LEU A 162 2.82 -11.44 0.54
CA LEU A 162 3.31 -10.72 -0.63
C LEU A 162 4.44 -11.47 -1.35
N SER A 163 4.44 -11.41 -2.68
CA SER A 163 5.52 -11.98 -3.47
C SER A 163 6.81 -11.17 -3.25
N PRO A 164 7.97 -11.81 -3.05
CA PRO A 164 9.27 -11.12 -3.02
C PRO A 164 9.60 -10.34 -4.31
N SER A 165 8.92 -10.63 -5.41
CA SER A 165 9.08 -9.92 -6.69
C SER A 165 8.33 -8.59 -6.75
N THR A 166 7.35 -8.37 -5.87
CA THR A 166 6.55 -7.14 -5.88
C THR A 166 7.32 -6.03 -5.15
N PRO A 167 7.69 -4.93 -5.84
CA PRO A 167 8.44 -3.84 -5.21
C PRO A 167 7.64 -3.26 -4.05
N THR A 168 8.30 -3.13 -2.89
CA THR A 168 7.70 -2.62 -1.66
C THR A 168 8.56 -1.50 -1.10
N TRP A 169 7.95 -0.32 -0.95
CA TRP A 169 8.59 0.88 -0.43
C TRP A 169 8.03 1.21 0.95
N LEU A 170 8.90 1.45 1.91
CA LEU A 170 8.55 1.70 3.30
C LEU A 170 9.03 3.10 3.70
N PHE A 171 8.11 3.90 4.27
CA PHE A 171 8.36 5.27 4.68
C PHE A 171 8.13 5.41 6.19
N PRO A 172 9.17 5.26 7.03
CA PRO A 172 9.03 5.35 8.48
C PRO A 172 8.52 6.73 8.90
N ALA A 173 7.56 6.77 9.82
CA ALA A 173 7.03 8.02 10.35
C ALA A 173 6.65 7.87 11.82
N MET A 174 7.50 8.36 12.71
CA MET A 174 7.35 8.22 14.16
C MET A 174 8.04 9.36 14.90
N ASN A 175 7.74 9.50 16.20
CA ASN A 175 8.43 10.46 17.04
C ASN A 175 9.96 10.19 17.04
N THR A 176 10.78 11.23 17.18
CA THR A 176 12.25 11.10 17.17
C THR A 176 12.79 10.13 18.21
N LEU A 177 12.23 10.09 19.42
CA LEU A 177 12.67 9.13 20.44
C LEU A 177 12.30 7.69 20.08
N MET A 178 11.19 7.48 19.35
CA MET A 178 10.86 6.17 18.80
C MET A 178 11.84 5.80 17.69
N TYR A 179 12.20 6.73 16.81
CA TYR A 179 13.14 6.46 15.73
C TYR A 179 14.56 6.16 16.22
N LEU A 180 15.00 6.86 17.27
CA LEU A 180 16.28 6.63 17.94
C LEU A 180 16.25 5.41 18.89
N HIS A 181 15.10 4.74 19.03
CA HIS A 181 15.01 3.57 19.89
C HIS A 181 15.93 2.46 19.35
N PRO A 182 16.65 1.73 20.21
CA PRO A 182 17.60 0.69 19.78
C PRO A 182 16.98 -0.46 18.98
N PHE A 183 15.65 -0.56 18.93
CA PHE A 183 14.95 -1.54 18.10
C PHE A 183 14.72 -1.07 16.66
N THR A 184 14.62 0.24 16.41
CA THR A 184 14.20 0.74 15.10
C THR A 184 15.25 0.54 14.03
N ALA A 185 16.52 0.89 14.30
CA ALA A 185 17.58 0.69 13.31
C ALA A 185 17.75 -0.78 12.91
N PRO A 186 17.84 -1.76 13.84
CA PRO A 186 17.87 -3.18 13.47
C PRO A 186 16.63 -3.65 12.70
N GLN A 187 15.44 -3.16 13.05
CA GLN A 187 14.21 -3.51 12.34
C GLN A 187 14.20 -3.00 10.90
N LEU A 188 14.66 -1.77 10.67
CA LEU A 188 14.80 -1.21 9.32
C LEU A 188 15.82 -2.00 8.49
N GLU A 189 16.96 -2.35 9.08
CA GLU A 189 17.95 -3.20 8.43
C GLU A 189 17.37 -4.59 8.09
N GLN A 190 16.58 -5.17 9.00
CA GLN A 190 15.96 -6.48 8.80
C GLN A 190 14.98 -6.47 7.62
N VAL A 191 14.10 -5.48 7.51
CA VAL A 191 13.15 -5.40 6.38
C VAL A 191 13.87 -5.16 5.04
N GLN A 192 14.98 -4.41 5.06
CA GLN A 192 15.80 -4.21 3.86
C GLN A 192 16.51 -5.49 3.43
N THR A 193 17.16 -6.17 4.37
CA THR A 193 18.05 -7.31 4.08
C THR A 193 17.29 -8.63 3.89
N GLN A 194 16.26 -8.88 4.69
CA GLN A 194 15.50 -10.14 4.64
C GLN A 194 14.33 -10.10 3.66
N LEU A 195 13.64 -8.97 3.55
CA LEU A 195 12.46 -8.83 2.68
C LEU A 195 12.75 -8.10 1.37
N GLY A 196 13.90 -7.42 1.26
CA GLY A 196 14.24 -6.62 0.09
C GLY A 196 13.45 -5.32 -0.02
N TYR A 197 12.83 -4.86 1.07
CA TYR A 197 12.02 -3.63 1.06
C TYR A 197 12.92 -2.41 0.92
N GLN A 198 12.46 -1.42 0.15
CA GLN A 198 13.18 -0.16 -0.04
C GLN A 198 12.71 0.84 1.01
N VAL A 199 13.59 1.19 1.94
CA VAL A 199 13.29 2.12 3.03
C VAL A 199 13.71 3.54 2.62
N TYR A 200 12.79 4.49 2.74
CA TYR A 200 13.02 5.89 2.41
C TYR A 200 12.74 6.79 3.61
N GLY A 201 13.69 7.68 3.92
CA GLY A 201 13.62 8.57 5.07
C GLY A 201 13.95 7.85 6.39
N PRO A 202 13.48 8.37 7.54
CA PRO A 202 12.69 9.60 7.72
C PRO A 202 13.52 10.88 7.49
N ILE A 203 12.82 12.00 7.34
CA ILE A 203 13.43 13.34 7.23
C ILE A 203 13.45 14.05 8.59
N SER A 204 14.41 14.97 8.73
CA SER A 204 14.50 15.86 9.88
C SER A 204 13.58 17.07 9.70
N LYS A 205 12.65 17.28 10.61
CA LYS A 205 11.76 18.46 10.63
C LYS A 205 11.70 19.06 12.03
N ARG A 206 11.29 20.33 12.10
CA ARG A 206 11.00 21.01 13.37
C ARG A 206 9.81 20.31 14.05
N LEU A 207 10.03 19.77 15.25
CA LEU A 207 9.00 19.03 15.99
C LEU A 207 7.89 19.97 16.46
N ALA A 208 6.66 19.43 16.56
CA ALA A 208 5.49 20.16 17.06
C ALA A 208 5.63 20.65 18.52
N CYS A 209 6.62 20.13 19.26
CA CYS A 209 6.90 20.48 20.66
C CYS A 209 7.81 21.71 20.85
N GLY A 210 8.22 22.41 19.79
CA GLY A 210 9.02 23.64 19.88
C GLY A 210 10.53 23.38 19.98
N ASP A 211 11.26 24.00 19.04
CA ASP A 211 12.71 24.25 19.00
C ASP A 211 13.73 23.11 18.84
N LEU A 212 13.32 21.83 18.74
CA LEU A 212 14.23 20.75 18.36
C LEU A 212 13.95 20.23 16.94
N VAL A 213 14.99 20.21 16.10
CA VAL A 213 14.97 19.49 14.82
C VAL A 213 15.07 18.00 15.16
N GLY A 214 14.01 17.26 14.89
CA GLY A 214 13.94 15.83 15.18
C GLY A 214 13.88 15.02 13.89
N THR A 215 14.70 13.97 13.81
CA THR A 215 14.62 12.95 12.76
C THR A 215 13.46 12.02 13.07
N GLY A 216 12.57 11.73 12.12
CA GLY A 216 11.42 10.85 12.35
C GLY A 216 10.17 11.20 11.54
N ALA A 217 10.14 12.36 10.90
CA ALA A 217 9.05 12.73 10.01
C ALA A 217 9.09 11.91 8.72
N MET A 218 7.91 11.52 8.21
CA MET A 218 7.78 10.91 6.89
C MET A 218 8.38 11.82 5.81
N CYS A 219 8.95 11.23 4.76
CA CYS A 219 9.25 11.95 3.51
C CYS A 219 8.05 12.79 3.05
N GLU A 220 8.31 13.90 2.36
CA GLU A 220 7.20 14.71 1.87
C GLU A 220 6.34 13.90 0.90
N TRP A 221 5.03 13.96 1.12
CA TRP A 221 4.06 13.18 0.35
C TRP A 221 4.14 13.46 -1.16
N LYS A 222 4.57 14.67 -1.55
CA LYS A 222 4.82 15.05 -2.95
C LYS A 222 5.99 14.29 -3.56
N ASP A 223 7.06 14.07 -2.79
CA ASP A 223 8.24 13.34 -3.24
C ASP A 223 7.90 11.86 -3.40
N ILE A 224 7.10 11.29 -2.49
CA ILE A 224 6.58 9.91 -2.61
C ILE A 224 5.80 9.76 -3.92
N VAL A 225 4.90 10.68 -4.22
CA VAL A 225 4.14 10.66 -5.48
C VAL A 225 5.07 10.81 -6.69
N ALA A 226 6.05 11.70 -6.64
CA ALA A 226 7.03 11.87 -7.72
C ALA A 226 7.84 10.59 -7.98
N MET A 227 8.24 9.86 -6.93
CA MET A 227 8.91 8.57 -7.07
C MET A 227 8.03 7.54 -7.81
N VAL A 228 6.73 7.49 -7.50
CA VAL A 228 5.77 6.60 -8.18
C VAL A 228 5.61 7.00 -9.65
N VAL A 229 5.51 8.30 -9.92
CA VAL A 229 5.43 8.86 -11.27
C VAL A 229 6.65 8.45 -12.08
N ASP A 230 7.86 8.61 -11.53
CA ASP A 230 9.10 8.25 -12.19
C ASP A 230 9.19 6.74 -12.42
N HIS A 231 8.82 5.93 -11.43
CA HIS A 231 8.86 4.47 -11.51
C HIS A 231 8.01 3.93 -12.67
N PHE A 232 6.77 4.41 -12.80
CA PHE A 232 5.88 3.99 -13.88
C PHE A 232 5.96 4.87 -15.13
N GLY A 233 6.79 5.93 -15.14
CA GLY A 233 6.86 6.89 -16.25
C GLY A 233 5.53 7.57 -16.56
N LEU A 234 4.75 7.90 -15.52
CA LEU A 234 3.39 8.43 -15.66
C LEU A 234 3.38 9.80 -16.37
N GLN A 235 2.41 10.00 -17.25
CA GLN A 235 2.19 11.26 -17.97
C GLN A 235 0.78 11.77 -17.65
N LEU A 236 0.67 13.08 -17.46
CA LEU A 236 -0.60 13.76 -17.20
C LEU A 236 -1.43 13.87 -18.49
#